data_AF-A0AAJ1Z2F0-F1
#
_entry.id   AF-A0AAJ1Z2F0-F1
#
_cell.length_a   1.000
_cell.length_b   1.000
_cell.length_c   1.000
_cell.angle_alpha   90.00
_cell.angle_beta   90.00
_cell.angle_gamma   90.00
#
_symmetry.space_group_name_H-M   'P 1'
#
loop_
_entity.id
_entity.type
_entity.pdbx_description
1 polymer ?
#
loop_
_entity_poly.entity_id
_entity_poly.type
_entity_poly.pdbx_seq_one_letter_code
_entity_poly.pdbx_strand_id
1 'polypeptide(L)'
;MSLLPQDISNVIEKSDVITSPELETILNKVHEKWNFELHKGDFVINYSNFRKEFSWEQEVIQYVQGIDIEEKLVYLFLGIDNSPIFLVNGKWAIENFSILWQCINNDGIWIISQSFSYGVLVSRYGGYLEHDPNPKEILYAVTKWDN
;
A
#
# COMPACT_ATOMS: atom_id res chain seq x y z
N MET A 1 -9.60 -17.18 -3.59
CA MET A 1 -8.23 -16.72 -3.94
C MET A 1 -8.03 -16.95 -5.42
N SER A 2 -7.95 -15.87 -6.20
CA SER A 2 -7.49 -15.95 -7.58
C SER A 2 -5.98 -16.14 -7.58
N LEU A 3 -5.49 -17.13 -8.30
CA LEU A 3 -4.06 -17.31 -8.52
C LEU A 3 -3.51 -16.09 -9.28
N LEU A 4 -2.32 -15.63 -8.90
CA LEU A 4 -1.62 -14.60 -9.67
C LEU A 4 -1.35 -15.11 -11.09
N PRO A 5 -1.40 -14.23 -12.11
CA PRO A 5 -0.89 -14.54 -13.43
C PRO A 5 0.57 -15.04 -13.36
N GLN A 6 0.92 -15.99 -14.24
CA GLN A 6 2.20 -16.70 -14.17
C GLN A 6 3.41 -15.77 -14.22
N ASP A 7 3.34 -14.73 -15.04
CA ASP A 7 4.37 -13.70 -15.18
C ASP A 7 4.58 -12.92 -13.88
N ILE A 8 3.52 -12.59 -13.16
CA ILE A 8 3.60 -11.91 -11.86
C ILE A 8 4.09 -12.87 -10.78
N SER A 9 3.57 -14.10 -10.75
CA SER A 9 4.03 -15.14 -9.82
C SER A 9 5.53 -15.37 -9.94
N ASN A 10 6.02 -15.48 -11.19
CA ASN A 10 7.45 -15.66 -11.46
C ASN A 10 8.32 -14.53 -10.92
N VAL A 11 7.84 -13.29 -10.92
CA VAL A 11 8.60 -12.15 -10.36
C VAL A 11 8.62 -12.24 -8.84
N ILE A 12 7.47 -12.49 -8.21
CA ILE A 12 7.36 -12.62 -6.75
C ILE A 12 8.20 -13.80 -6.24
N GLU A 13 8.13 -14.97 -6.88
CA GLU A 13 8.88 -16.17 -6.47
C GLU A 13 10.40 -16.02 -6.59
N LYS A 14 10.87 -15.15 -7.50
CA LYS A 14 12.30 -14.88 -7.72
C LYS A 14 12.80 -13.65 -6.96
N SER A 15 11.90 -12.91 -6.32
CA SER A 15 12.27 -11.73 -5.54
C SER A 15 12.93 -12.12 -4.23
N ASP A 16 13.87 -11.31 -3.77
CA ASP A 16 14.39 -11.45 -2.42
C ASP A 16 13.28 -11.14 -1.41
N VAL A 17 13.18 -11.97 -0.37
CA VAL A 17 12.16 -11.84 0.66
C VAL A 17 12.78 -11.45 2.00
N ILE A 18 12.10 -10.54 2.70
CA ILE A 18 12.45 -10.13 4.05
C ILE A 18 11.35 -10.60 4.99
N THR A 19 11.75 -11.33 6.03
CA THR A 19 10.87 -11.88 7.07
C THR A 19 11.20 -11.30 8.44
N SER A 20 10.45 -11.66 9.48
CA SER A 20 10.79 -11.28 10.85
C SER A 20 12.21 -11.77 11.24
N PRO A 21 12.97 -10.98 12.04
CA PRO A 21 12.56 -9.73 12.71
C PRO A 21 12.79 -8.45 11.87
N GLU A 22 13.48 -8.54 10.73
CA GLU A 22 13.81 -7.37 9.91
C GLU A 22 12.56 -6.70 9.31
N LEU A 23 11.58 -7.51 8.93
CA LEU A 23 10.26 -7.05 8.49
C LEU A 23 9.65 -6.06 9.50
N GLU A 24 9.61 -6.43 10.78
CA GLU A 24 9.03 -5.60 11.84
C GLU A 24 9.79 -4.27 11.99
N THR A 25 11.12 -4.31 11.81
CA THR A 25 11.95 -3.11 11.81
C THR A 25 11.59 -2.16 10.66
N ILE A 26 11.34 -2.70 9.46
CA ILE A 26 10.95 -1.91 8.29
C ILE A 26 9.57 -1.28 8.51
N LEU A 27 8.58 -2.06 8.95
CA LEU A 27 7.23 -1.55 9.19
C LEU A 27 7.21 -0.50 10.32
N ASN A 28 7.97 -0.72 11.40
CA ASN A 28 8.10 0.25 12.49
C ASN A 28 8.66 1.59 12.02
N LYS A 29 9.65 1.61 11.12
CA LYS A 29 10.17 2.86 10.54
C LYS A 29 9.11 3.67 9.81
N VAL A 30 8.18 2.99 9.11
CA VAL A 30 7.05 3.66 8.44
C VAL A 30 6.11 4.26 9.49
N HIS A 31 5.80 3.53 10.55
CA HIS A 31 4.98 4.06 11.63
C HIS A 31 5.65 5.23 12.36
N GLU A 32 6.95 5.14 12.66
CA GLU A 32 7.73 6.21 13.30
C GLU A 32 7.71 7.50 12.47
N LYS A 33 7.84 7.41 11.14
CA LYS A 33 7.73 8.57 10.23
C LYS A 33 6.44 9.36 10.45
N TRP A 34 5.36 8.68 10.80
CA TRP A 34 4.04 9.25 10.98
C TRP A 34 3.64 9.36 12.46
N ASN A 35 4.60 9.40 13.37
CA ASN A 35 4.36 9.47 14.83
C ASN A 35 3.39 8.38 15.34
N PHE A 36 3.39 7.21 14.69
CA PHE A 36 2.48 6.10 14.96
C PHE A 36 0.98 6.46 14.76
N GLU A 37 0.69 7.43 13.91
CA GLU A 37 -0.67 7.90 13.63
C GLU A 37 -1.29 7.26 12.38
N LEU A 38 -0.52 6.63 11.49
CA LEU A 38 -0.93 6.18 10.13
C LEU A 38 -2.35 5.56 9.99
N HIS A 39 -2.84 4.84 11.00
CA HIS A 39 -4.16 4.19 11.03
C HIS A 39 -5.14 4.76 12.06
N LYS A 40 -4.85 5.95 12.60
CA LYS A 40 -5.65 6.66 13.60
C LYS A 40 -6.35 7.84 12.94
N GLY A 41 -7.47 8.28 13.53
CA GLY A 41 -8.19 9.48 13.08
C GLY A 41 -7.32 10.73 13.05
N ASP A 42 -6.39 10.86 13.99
CA ASP A 42 -5.45 11.98 14.07
C ASP A 42 -4.61 12.16 12.80
N PHE A 43 -4.31 11.06 12.09
CA PHE A 43 -3.53 11.15 10.85
C PHE A 43 -4.25 11.88 9.74
N VAL A 44 -5.57 11.69 9.63
CA VAL A 44 -6.40 12.39 8.64
C VAL A 44 -6.34 13.90 8.87
N ILE A 45 -6.26 14.31 10.14
CA ILE A 45 -6.22 15.73 10.54
C ILE A 45 -4.81 16.30 10.31
N ASN A 46 -3.78 15.63 10.85
CA ASN A 46 -2.40 16.13 10.91
C ASN A 46 -1.65 15.99 9.59
N TYR A 47 -1.99 15.00 8.76
CA TYR A 47 -1.28 14.63 7.53
C TYR A 47 -2.21 14.57 6.31
N SER A 48 -3.27 15.38 6.30
CA SER A 48 -4.24 15.46 5.19
C SER A 48 -3.58 15.64 3.81
N ASN A 49 -2.49 16.40 3.72
CA ASN A 49 -1.75 16.61 2.46
C ASN A 49 -1.11 15.35 1.88
N PHE A 50 -0.87 14.32 2.70
CA PHE A 50 -0.27 13.06 2.28
C PHE A 50 -1.32 11.98 2.01
N ARG A 51 -2.60 12.28 2.25
CA ARG A 51 -3.69 11.31 2.21
C ARG A 51 -4.72 11.70 1.17
N LYS A 52 -5.07 10.75 0.31
CA LYS A 52 -6.20 10.88 -0.61
C LYS A 52 -7.16 9.72 -0.43
N GLU A 53 -8.44 10.05 -0.38
CA GLU A 53 -9.52 9.12 -0.10
C GLU A 53 -10.36 8.87 -1.36
N PHE A 54 -10.81 7.63 -1.52
CA PHE A 54 -11.50 7.16 -2.71
C PHE A 54 -12.68 6.26 -2.36
N SER A 55 -13.75 6.38 -3.13
CA SER A 55 -14.93 5.51 -3.01
C SER A 55 -14.87 4.31 -3.96
N TRP A 56 -14.03 4.37 -5.00
CA TRP A 56 -14.01 3.36 -6.06
C TRP A 56 -12.62 2.78 -6.27
N GLU A 57 -12.54 1.45 -6.36
CA GLU A 57 -11.29 0.71 -6.62
C GLU A 57 -10.58 1.18 -7.89
N GLN A 58 -11.35 1.47 -8.94
CA GLN A 58 -10.79 1.93 -10.21
C GLN A 58 -10.07 3.28 -10.09
N GLU A 59 -10.56 4.18 -9.22
CA GLU A 59 -9.92 5.48 -8.98
C GLU A 59 -8.61 5.30 -8.20
N VAL A 60 -8.57 4.36 -7.25
CA VAL A 60 -7.34 3.98 -6.53
C VAL A 60 -6.32 3.43 -7.52
N ILE A 61 -6.73 2.49 -8.38
CA ILE A 61 -5.88 1.88 -9.41
C ILE A 61 -5.30 2.95 -10.32
N GLN A 62 -6.15 3.83 -10.89
CA GLN A 62 -5.70 4.91 -11.77
C GLN A 62 -4.76 5.87 -11.07
N TYR A 63 -5.06 6.22 -9.81
CA TYR A 63 -4.21 7.10 -9.02
C TYR A 63 -2.84 6.48 -8.78
N VAL A 64 -2.78 5.23 -8.32
CA VAL A 64 -1.51 4.56 -8.01
C VAL A 64 -0.69 4.30 -9.28
N GLN A 65 -1.31 3.81 -10.34
CA GLN A 65 -0.65 3.57 -11.64
C GLN A 65 -0.18 4.86 -12.33
N GLY A 66 -0.71 6.02 -11.94
CA GLY A 66 -0.25 7.33 -12.39
C GLY A 66 0.95 7.90 -11.63
N ILE A 67 1.43 7.23 -10.58
CA ILE A 67 2.59 7.68 -9.79
C ILE A 67 3.87 7.27 -10.49
N ASP A 68 4.74 8.23 -10.78
CA ASP A 68 6.09 7.93 -11.24
C ASP A 68 6.97 7.50 -10.05
N ILE A 69 7.71 6.41 -10.24
CA ILE A 69 8.69 5.92 -9.28
C ILE A 69 10.06 5.96 -9.94
N GLU A 70 10.92 6.82 -9.41
CA GLU A 70 12.33 6.88 -9.79
C GLU A 70 13.12 5.66 -9.29
N GLU A 71 12.72 5.12 -8.13
CA GLU A 71 13.44 4.06 -7.45
C GLU A 71 13.33 2.70 -8.15
N LYS A 72 14.50 2.11 -8.40
CA LYS A 72 14.58 0.82 -9.11
C LYS A 72 14.18 -0.36 -8.24
N LEU A 73 14.37 -0.31 -6.93
CA LEU A 73 14.07 -1.40 -6.01
C LEU A 73 13.29 -0.85 -4.81
N VAL A 74 12.19 -1.51 -4.48
CA VAL A 74 11.27 -1.10 -3.41
C VAL A 74 10.88 -2.30 -2.55
N TYR A 75 10.49 -2.01 -1.31
CA TYR A 75 9.77 -2.93 -0.45
C TYR A 75 8.30 -2.98 -0.87
N LEU A 76 7.84 -4.18 -1.25
CA LEU A 76 6.44 -4.48 -1.47
C LEU A 76 5.93 -5.34 -0.30
N PHE A 77 4.98 -4.81 0.46
CA PHE A 77 4.31 -5.53 1.56
C PHE A 77 2.83 -5.64 1.26
N LEU A 78 2.29 -6.86 1.30
CA LEU A 78 0.92 -7.15 0.87
C LEU A 78 -0.12 -7.08 1.99
N GLY A 79 0.21 -6.49 3.15
CA GLY A 79 -0.75 -6.16 4.22
C GLY A 79 -1.51 -7.32 4.88
N ILE A 80 -1.37 -8.54 4.39
CA ILE A 80 -2.00 -9.76 4.90
C ILE A 80 -1.15 -10.39 6.02
N ASP A 81 -1.81 -11.12 6.91
CA ASP A 81 -1.18 -11.81 8.03
C ASP A 81 -0.04 -12.72 7.56
N ASN A 82 1.13 -12.58 8.19
CA ASN A 82 2.37 -13.31 7.86
C ASN A 82 2.92 -13.08 6.45
N SER A 83 2.47 -12.05 5.73
CA SER A 83 3.13 -11.67 4.46
C SER A 83 4.60 -11.29 4.73
N PRO A 84 5.56 -11.82 3.96
CA PRO A 84 6.89 -11.23 3.93
C PRO A 84 6.85 -9.87 3.22
N ILE A 85 7.98 -9.17 3.22
CA ILE A 85 8.25 -8.07 2.31
C ILE A 85 9.00 -8.63 1.11
N PHE A 86 8.57 -8.27 -0.10
CA PHE A 86 9.23 -8.63 -1.35
C PHE A 86 10.05 -7.45 -1.87
N LEU A 87 11.29 -7.70 -2.27
CA LEU A 87 12.13 -6.72 -2.96
C LEU A 87 11.90 -6.79 -4.45
N VAL A 88 11.17 -5.82 -4.98
CA VAL A 88 10.73 -5.81 -6.37
C VAL A 88 11.10 -4.51 -7.06
N ASN A 89 11.03 -4.51 -8.39
CA ASN A 89 11.20 -3.28 -9.14
C ASN A 89 10.02 -2.31 -8.89
N GLY A 90 10.32 -1.05 -8.59
CA GLY A 90 9.29 -0.04 -8.26
C GLY A 90 8.30 0.21 -9.39
N LYS A 91 8.79 0.39 -10.62
CA LYS A 91 7.94 0.57 -11.80
C LYS A 91 7.07 -0.65 -12.05
N TRP A 92 7.65 -1.85 -11.94
CA TRP A 92 6.89 -3.09 -12.06
C TRP A 92 5.77 -3.20 -11.01
N ALA A 93 6.03 -2.83 -9.75
CA ALA A 93 5.02 -2.89 -8.69
C ALA A 93 3.85 -1.93 -8.95
N ILE A 94 4.13 -0.73 -9.49
CA ILE A 94 3.10 0.23 -9.88
C ILE A 94 2.32 -0.24 -11.11
N GLU A 95 3.00 -0.65 -12.18
CA GLU A 95 2.37 -1.13 -13.41
C GLU A 95 1.44 -2.32 -13.14
N ASN A 96 1.82 -3.21 -12.23
CA ASN A 96 1.05 -4.40 -11.87
C ASN A 96 0.17 -4.22 -10.62
N PHE A 97 0.04 -2.99 -10.10
CA PHE A 97 -0.68 -2.69 -8.87
C PHE A 97 -2.09 -3.27 -8.85
N SER A 98 -2.85 -3.12 -9.94
CA SER A 98 -4.23 -3.60 -10.00
C SER A 98 -4.34 -5.10 -9.73
N ILE A 99 -3.45 -5.90 -10.29
CA ILE A 99 -3.45 -7.36 -10.14
C ILE A 99 -2.95 -7.76 -8.75
N LEU A 100 -1.87 -7.12 -8.28
CA LEU A 100 -1.33 -7.34 -6.94
C LEU A 100 -2.35 -6.99 -5.84
N TRP A 101 -3.13 -5.95 -6.04
CA TRP A 101 -4.12 -5.51 -5.07
C TRP A 101 -5.36 -6.41 -5.09
N GLN A 102 -5.83 -6.79 -6.27
CA GLN A 102 -6.96 -7.73 -6.42
C GLN A 102 -6.66 -9.11 -5.84
N CYS A 103 -5.41 -9.60 -5.91
CA CYS A 103 -5.07 -10.93 -5.41
C CYS A 103 -5.18 -11.06 -3.88
N ILE A 104 -5.07 -9.94 -3.16
CA ILE A 104 -5.28 -9.84 -1.72
C ILE A 104 -6.68 -9.33 -1.36
N ASN A 105 -7.66 -9.44 -2.27
CA ASN A 105 -9.03 -8.94 -2.09
C ASN A 105 -9.09 -7.44 -1.74
N ASN A 106 -8.23 -6.64 -2.37
CA ASN A 106 -8.15 -5.20 -2.20
C ASN A 106 -7.89 -4.77 -0.75
N ASP A 107 -7.11 -5.56 -0.02
CA ASP A 107 -6.61 -5.25 1.32
C ASP A 107 -5.42 -4.25 1.28
N GLY A 108 -4.74 -4.02 2.39
CA GLY A 108 -3.62 -3.11 2.47
C GLY A 108 -2.44 -3.53 1.58
N ILE A 109 -1.86 -2.60 0.84
CA ILE A 109 -0.63 -2.84 0.06
C ILE A 109 0.29 -1.64 0.16
N TRP A 110 1.56 -1.90 0.47
CA TRP A 110 2.56 -0.89 0.77
C TRP A 110 3.72 -1.03 -0.21
N ILE A 111 4.07 0.05 -0.89
CA ILE A 111 5.19 0.15 -1.82
C ILE A 111 6.10 1.25 -1.28
N ILE A 112 7.26 0.90 -0.75
CA ILE A 112 8.12 1.81 0.01
C ILE A 112 9.55 1.74 -0.52
N SER A 113 10.16 2.91 -0.74
CA SER A 113 11.59 2.98 -1.07
C SER A 113 12.46 2.42 0.06
N GLN A 114 13.61 1.83 -0.29
CA GLN A 114 14.50 1.26 0.74
C GLN A 114 15.10 2.32 1.68
N SER A 115 15.18 3.57 1.21
CA SER A 115 15.63 4.74 1.96
C SER A 115 14.51 5.43 2.75
N PHE A 116 13.26 4.99 2.61
CA PHE A 116 12.05 5.60 3.19
C PHE A 116 11.77 7.04 2.72
N SER A 117 12.47 7.55 1.70
CA SER A 117 12.24 8.88 1.11
C SER A 117 10.93 8.96 0.34
N TYR A 118 10.48 7.82 -0.18
CA TYR A 118 9.23 7.65 -0.91
C TYR A 118 8.40 6.48 -0.36
N GLY A 119 7.09 6.59 -0.42
CA GLY A 119 6.20 5.45 -0.26
C GLY A 119 4.75 5.73 -0.65
N VAL A 120 4.06 4.65 -1.01
CA VAL A 120 2.63 4.60 -1.34
C VAL A 120 2.02 3.47 -0.55
N LEU A 121 1.06 3.81 0.30
CA LEU A 121 0.34 2.87 1.15
C LEU A 121 -1.13 2.96 0.78
N VAL A 122 -1.69 1.86 0.32
CA VAL A 122 -3.12 1.74 0.11
C VAL A 122 -3.68 0.99 1.31
N SER A 123 -4.75 1.52 1.90
CA SER A 123 -5.44 0.89 3.02
C SER A 123 -6.93 0.87 2.75
N ARG A 124 -7.56 -0.25 3.04
CA ARG A 124 -9.01 -0.38 3.02
C ARG A 124 -9.59 0.10 4.35
N TYR A 125 -10.52 1.04 4.29
CA TYR A 125 -11.31 1.49 5.42
C TYR A 125 -12.50 0.54 5.59
N GLY A 126 -12.62 -0.07 6.76
CA GLY A 126 -13.80 -0.86 7.16
C GLY A 126 -14.83 -0.06 7.97
N GLY A 127 -14.82 1.28 7.88
CA GLY A 127 -15.46 2.17 8.85
C GLY A 127 -16.81 2.73 8.42
N TYR A 128 -17.87 2.05 8.82
CA TYR A 128 -19.25 2.55 8.95
C TYR A 128 -19.31 3.90 9.69
N LEU A 129 -20.05 4.88 9.16
CA LEU A 129 -20.49 6.08 9.89
C LEU A 129 -21.99 5.94 10.26
N GLU A 130 -22.28 5.74 11.55
CA GLU A 130 -23.62 5.47 12.11
C GLU A 130 -24.69 6.56 11.85
N HIS A 131 -24.29 7.70 11.25
CA HIS A 131 -25.16 8.84 10.96
C HIS A 131 -25.18 9.25 9.47
N ASP A 132 -24.55 8.50 8.57
CA ASP A 132 -24.57 8.82 7.14
C ASP A 132 -25.80 8.17 6.45
N PRO A 133 -26.76 8.95 5.91
CA PRO A 133 -27.90 8.42 5.18
C PRO A 133 -27.52 7.84 3.79
N ASN A 134 -26.26 7.95 3.35
CA ASN A 134 -25.73 7.39 2.11
C ASN A 134 -24.59 6.39 2.40
N PRO A 135 -24.87 5.08 2.49
CA PRO A 135 -23.87 4.02 2.73
C PRO A 135 -22.96 3.72 1.52
N LYS A 136 -22.62 4.72 0.70
CA LYS A 136 -21.70 4.61 -0.46
C LYS A 136 -20.31 5.13 -0.09
N GLU A 137 -19.88 4.70 1.08
CA GLU A 137 -18.77 5.19 1.92
C GLU A 137 -17.41 5.17 1.20
N ILE A 138 -16.53 6.07 1.62
CA ILE A 138 -15.10 6.05 1.27
C ILE A 138 -14.51 4.73 1.77
N LEU A 139 -14.06 3.88 0.85
CA LEU A 139 -13.58 2.53 1.14
C LEU A 139 -12.05 2.45 1.19
N TYR A 140 -11.36 3.41 0.59
CA TYR A 140 -9.93 3.32 0.39
C TYR A 140 -9.25 4.64 0.67
N ALA A 141 -8.05 4.55 1.21
CA ALA A 141 -7.15 5.67 1.34
C ALA A 141 -5.78 5.32 0.80
N VAL A 142 -5.22 6.24 0.02
CA VAL A 142 -3.85 6.20 -0.45
C VAL A 142 -3.07 7.25 0.32
N THR A 143 -2.09 6.80 1.10
CA THR A 143 -1.08 7.65 1.71
C THR A 143 0.15 7.64 0.83
N LYS A 144 0.57 8.81 0.36
CA LYS A 144 1.75 8.96 -0.51
C LYS A 144 2.69 10.01 0.08
N TRP A 145 3.99 9.74 0.05
CA TRP A 145 5.02 10.75 0.24
C TRP A 145 6.15 10.55 -0.77
N ASP A 146 6.71 11.66 -1.18
CA ASP A 146 7.91 11.88 -1.95
C ASP A 146 8.56 13.12 -1.36
N ASN A 147 9.87 13.06 -1.11
CA ASN A 147 10.63 14.24 -0.64
C ASN A 147 10.62 15.35 -1.68
#